data_AF-A0A1B1RXZ9-F1
#
_entry.id   AF-A0A1B1RXZ9-F1
#
_cell.length_a   1.000
_cell.length_b   1.000
_cell.length_c   1.000
_cell.angle_alpha   90.00
_cell.angle_beta   90.00
_cell.angle_gamma   90.00
#
_symmetry.space_group_name_H-M   'P 1'
#
loop_
_entity.id
_entity.type
_entity.pdbx_description
1 polymer ?
#
loop_
_entity_poly.entity_id
_entity_poly.type
_entity_poly.pdbx_seq_one_letter_code
_entity_poly.pdbx_strand_id
1 'polypeptide(L)'
;MSKIKTTLEILRKRLDSNGLLEVQQEDGYIGKAEMIFNPPATEEELQKLPFTVPEDYKEFLRLHHGGLIFNDPKYGGGFELFTIDEILEFRAIPGYDFPDNWFPIAYGYDSCCLIITDKTVGNGYLYVMETGVNFEEDDMYIGMTFEDWLEKFIVAQGSKFWEWGFRIPPMLSF
;
A
#
# COMPACT_ATOMS: atom_id res chain seq x y z
N MET A 1 4.38 -21.07 1.93
CA MET A 1 3.95 -20.34 0.71
C MET A 1 3.89 -18.88 1.11
N SER A 2 4.43 -17.95 0.32
CA SER A 2 4.41 -16.53 0.67
C SER A 2 2.97 -16.02 0.74
N LYS A 3 2.67 -15.20 1.76
CA LYS A 3 1.36 -14.59 1.93
C LYS A 3 1.02 -13.69 0.75
N ILE A 4 1.96 -12.89 0.26
CA ILE A 4 1.79 -12.05 -0.95
C ILE A 4 1.38 -12.89 -2.15
N LYS A 5 2.13 -13.98 -2.42
CA LYS A 5 1.82 -14.87 -3.55
C LYS A 5 0.41 -15.44 -3.43
N THR A 6 0.06 -15.99 -2.28
CA THR A 6 -1.27 -16.55 -2.05
C THR A 6 -2.36 -15.49 -2.18
N THR A 7 -2.19 -14.30 -1.60
CA THR A 7 -3.13 -13.18 -1.70
C THR A 7 -3.40 -12.77 -3.15
N LEU A 8 -2.34 -12.58 -3.95
CA LEU A 8 -2.46 -12.16 -5.35
C LEU A 8 -3.01 -13.29 -6.25
N GLU A 9 -2.63 -14.54 -6.01
CA GLU A 9 -3.18 -15.70 -6.74
C GLU A 9 -4.69 -15.86 -6.51
N ILE A 10 -5.15 -15.67 -5.27
CA ILE A 10 -6.58 -15.73 -4.93
C ILE A 10 -7.31 -14.52 -5.49
N LEU A 11 -6.73 -13.32 -5.43
CA LEU A 11 -7.30 -12.12 -6.05
C LEU A 11 -7.53 -12.32 -7.55
N ARG A 12 -6.54 -12.87 -8.26
CA ARG A 12 -6.63 -13.14 -9.70
C ARG A 12 -7.79 -14.06 -10.06
N LYS A 13 -8.12 -15.03 -9.19
CA LYS A 13 -9.27 -15.93 -9.39
C LYS A 13 -10.64 -15.26 -9.23
N ARG A 14 -10.68 -14.08 -8.59
CA ARG A 14 -11.89 -13.28 -8.39
C ARG A 14 -12.17 -12.30 -9.53
N LEU A 15 -11.21 -12.09 -10.43
CA LEU A 15 -11.38 -11.23 -11.59
C LEU A 15 -12.32 -11.89 -12.61
N ASP A 16 -13.19 -11.09 -13.23
CA ASP A 16 -14.06 -11.54 -14.30
C ASP A 16 -13.31 -11.70 -15.64
N SER A 17 -14.04 -12.05 -16.71
CA SER A 17 -13.44 -12.27 -18.03
C SER A 17 -12.80 -11.02 -18.64
N ASN A 18 -13.13 -9.84 -18.13
CA ASN A 18 -12.54 -8.57 -18.55
C ASN A 18 -11.40 -8.14 -17.62
N GLY A 19 -11.02 -8.98 -16.65
CA GLY A 19 -9.99 -8.65 -15.66
C GLY A 19 -10.47 -7.71 -14.55
N LEU A 20 -11.78 -7.52 -14.39
CA LEU A 20 -12.35 -6.60 -13.41
C LEU A 20 -12.80 -7.35 -12.15
N LEU A 21 -12.58 -6.72 -10.99
CA LEU A 21 -13.07 -7.18 -9.70
C LEU A 21 -14.42 -6.52 -9.40
N GLU A 22 -15.43 -7.31 -9.04
CA GLU A 22 -16.63 -6.76 -8.41
C GLU A 22 -16.33 -6.38 -6.96
N VAL A 23 -16.64 -5.15 -6.59
CA VAL A 23 -16.42 -4.60 -5.25
C VAL A 23 -17.72 -4.03 -4.69
N GLN A 24 -17.96 -4.28 -3.41
CA GLN A 24 -19.00 -3.61 -2.65
C GLN A 24 -18.38 -2.39 -1.95
N GLN A 25 -18.94 -1.23 -2.24
CA GLN A 25 -18.60 0.07 -1.66
C GLN A 25 -19.59 0.43 -0.54
N GLU A 26 -19.43 1.63 0.02
CA GLU A 26 -20.34 2.19 1.04
C GLU A 26 -21.79 2.22 0.56
N ASP A 27 -22.74 2.27 1.49
CA ASP A 27 -24.19 2.26 1.24
C ASP A 27 -24.73 1.07 0.41
N GLY A 28 -23.91 0.03 0.24
CA GLY A 28 -24.27 -1.16 -0.53
C GLY A 28 -24.16 -0.98 -2.05
N TYR A 29 -23.48 0.07 -2.51
CA TYR A 29 -23.17 0.24 -3.93
C TYR A 29 -22.25 -0.88 -4.42
N ILE A 30 -22.52 -1.41 -5.61
CA ILE A 30 -21.66 -2.40 -6.27
C ILE A 30 -20.98 -1.72 -7.44
N GLY A 31 -19.65 -1.78 -7.44
CA GLY A 31 -18.78 -1.23 -8.46
C GLY A 31 -17.90 -2.30 -9.11
N LYS A 32 -17.15 -1.87 -10.11
CA LYS A 32 -16.08 -2.67 -10.73
C LYS A 32 -14.77 -1.93 -10.54
N ALA A 33 -13.72 -2.69 -10.21
CA ALA A 33 -12.39 -2.17 -10.04
C ALA A 33 -11.40 -2.92 -10.92
N GLU A 34 -10.48 -2.18 -11.51
CA GLU A 34 -9.37 -2.69 -12.31
C GLU A 34 -8.13 -2.90 -11.44
N MET A 35 -7.39 -3.96 -11.73
CA MET A 35 -6.15 -4.35 -11.07
C MET A 35 -5.05 -4.47 -12.12
N ILE A 36 -4.12 -3.53 -12.12
CA ILE A 36 -2.98 -3.49 -13.03
C ILE A 36 -1.73 -3.75 -12.20
N PHE A 37 -0.95 -4.76 -12.57
CA PHE A 37 0.34 -5.02 -11.94
C PHE A 37 1.44 -5.01 -12.98
N ASN A 38 2.54 -4.35 -12.66
CA ASN A 38 3.69 -4.26 -13.53
C ASN A 38 4.45 -5.60 -13.57
N PRO A 39 5.34 -5.81 -14.55
CA PRO A 39 6.29 -6.90 -14.54
C PRO A 39 7.20 -6.87 -13.28
N PRO A 40 7.83 -8.00 -12.92
CA PRO A 40 8.84 -8.05 -11.85
C PRO A 40 9.96 -7.02 -11.99
N ALA A 41 10.43 -6.51 -10.86
CA ALA A 41 11.65 -5.70 -10.79
C ALA A 41 12.89 -6.56 -11.02
N THR A 42 13.86 -5.99 -11.71
CA THR A 42 15.21 -6.53 -11.87
C THR A 42 16.04 -6.33 -10.60
N GLU A 43 17.10 -7.12 -10.43
CA GLU A 43 18.03 -6.94 -9.31
C GLU A 43 18.78 -5.60 -9.37
N GLU A 44 18.98 -5.04 -10.58
CA GLU A 44 19.56 -3.71 -10.75
C GLU A 44 18.63 -2.61 -10.20
N GLU A 45 17.34 -2.70 -10.49
CA GLU A 45 16.34 -1.77 -9.95
C GLU A 45 16.25 -1.89 -8.43
N LEU A 46 16.24 -3.11 -7.89
CA LEU A 46 16.22 -3.33 -6.42
C LEU A 46 17.43 -2.72 -5.70
N GLN A 47 18.59 -2.64 -6.35
CA GLN A 47 19.80 -2.04 -5.79
C GLN A 47 19.74 -0.50 -5.72
N LYS A 48 18.81 0.15 -6.43
CA LYS A 48 18.62 1.60 -6.36
C LYS A 48 18.00 2.07 -5.03
N LEU A 49 17.32 1.17 -4.31
CA LEU A 49 16.67 1.52 -3.04
C LEU A 49 17.74 1.81 -1.97
N PRO A 50 17.77 3.02 -1.38
CA PRO A 50 18.84 3.44 -0.48
C PRO A 50 18.65 2.96 0.98
N PHE A 51 17.74 2.02 1.22
CA PHE A 51 17.38 1.52 2.54
C PHE A 51 17.30 0.00 2.57
N THR A 52 17.26 -0.55 3.79
CA THR A 52 17.03 -2.00 3.97
C THR A 52 15.56 -2.29 3.71
N VAL A 53 15.26 -2.78 2.51
CA VAL A 53 13.91 -3.12 2.08
C VAL A 53 13.37 -4.31 2.89
N PRO A 54 12.22 -4.19 3.56
CA PRO A 54 11.55 -5.32 4.21
C PRO A 54 11.33 -6.47 3.22
N GLU A 55 11.55 -7.72 3.65
CA GLU A 55 11.57 -8.86 2.71
C GLU A 55 10.22 -9.12 2.04
N ASP A 56 9.11 -8.85 2.72
CA ASP A 56 7.77 -8.98 2.14
C ASP A 56 7.55 -7.92 1.03
N TYR A 57 7.89 -6.66 1.27
CA TYR A 57 7.82 -5.65 0.21
C TYR A 57 8.81 -5.94 -0.94
N LYS A 58 10.01 -6.43 -0.63
CA LYS A 58 10.98 -6.88 -1.64
C LYS A 58 10.44 -8.05 -2.47
N GLU A 59 9.73 -8.99 -1.85
CA GLU A 59 9.04 -10.08 -2.55
C GLU A 59 7.94 -9.55 -3.48
N PHE A 60 7.16 -8.56 -3.03
CA PHE A 60 6.19 -7.90 -3.90
C PHE A 60 6.88 -7.31 -5.14
N LEU A 61 7.95 -6.55 -4.98
CA LEU A 61 8.67 -5.95 -6.11
C LEU A 61 9.23 -7.00 -7.10
N ARG A 62 9.67 -8.16 -6.60
CA ARG A 62 10.11 -9.30 -7.44
C ARG A 62 8.98 -10.01 -8.16
N LEU A 63 7.72 -9.76 -7.80
CA LEU A 63 6.55 -10.26 -8.50
C LEU A 63 5.97 -9.18 -9.42
N HIS A 64 5.89 -7.95 -8.91
CA HIS A 64 5.27 -6.79 -9.51
C HIS A 64 6.01 -5.52 -9.10
N HIS A 65 6.68 -4.88 -10.05
CA HIS A 65 7.38 -3.60 -9.85
C HIS A 65 6.40 -2.43 -9.87
N GLY A 66 5.55 -2.36 -8.85
CA GLY A 66 4.45 -1.41 -8.79
C GLY A 66 3.21 -1.86 -9.57
N GLY A 67 2.27 -0.96 -9.75
CA GLY A 67 0.98 -1.19 -10.38
C GLY A 67 -0.08 -0.20 -9.94
N LEU A 68 -1.31 -0.42 -10.38
CA LEU A 68 -2.47 0.40 -10.02
C LEU A 68 -3.59 -0.54 -9.56
N ILE A 69 -3.98 -0.43 -8.30
CA ILE A 69 -4.95 -1.32 -7.68
C ILE A 69 -6.24 -0.59 -7.32
N PHE A 70 -7.37 -1.28 -7.38
CA PHE A 70 -8.69 -0.73 -7.05
C PHE A 70 -9.09 0.52 -7.87
N ASN A 71 -8.65 0.59 -9.12
CA ASN A 71 -8.96 1.71 -10.01
C ASN A 71 -10.36 1.59 -10.61
N ASP A 72 -11.17 2.64 -10.56
CA ASP A 72 -12.44 2.62 -11.28
C ASP A 72 -12.16 2.70 -12.79
N PRO A 73 -12.66 1.77 -13.63
CA PRO A 73 -12.36 1.72 -15.05
C PRO A 73 -12.90 2.93 -15.84
N LYS A 74 -13.82 3.71 -15.27
CA LYS A 74 -14.42 4.88 -15.88
C LYS A 74 -13.94 6.19 -15.25
N TYR A 75 -13.77 6.21 -13.93
CA TYR A 75 -13.49 7.43 -13.16
C TYR A 75 -12.06 7.52 -12.62
N GLY A 76 -11.30 6.44 -12.69
CA GLY A 76 -9.96 6.37 -12.12
C GLY A 76 -9.97 6.28 -10.60
N GLY A 77 -8.96 6.87 -9.95
CA GLY A 77 -8.94 7.03 -8.49
C GLY A 77 -8.48 5.81 -7.70
N GLY A 78 -7.78 4.87 -8.34
CA GLY A 78 -7.15 3.75 -7.64
C GLY A 78 -5.98 4.15 -6.75
N PHE A 79 -5.35 3.14 -6.15
CA PHE A 79 -4.11 3.26 -5.41
C PHE A 79 -2.93 2.86 -6.29
N GLU A 80 -2.07 3.81 -6.59
CA GLU A 80 -0.86 3.58 -7.36
C GLU A 80 0.22 3.02 -6.43
N LEU A 81 0.66 1.80 -6.70
CA LEU A 81 1.83 1.19 -6.07
C LEU A 81 3.05 1.58 -6.91
N PHE A 82 3.98 2.30 -6.30
CA PHE A 82 5.09 2.88 -7.04
C PHE A 82 6.12 1.83 -7.49
N THR A 83 6.63 2.05 -8.70
CA THR A 83 7.94 1.55 -9.14
C THR A 83 9.03 2.17 -8.27
N ILE A 84 10.22 1.57 -8.31
CA ILE A 84 11.37 2.06 -7.54
C ILE A 84 11.78 3.47 -7.96
N ASP A 85 11.70 3.79 -9.26
CA ASP A 85 12.03 5.13 -9.72
C ASP A 85 10.97 6.15 -9.23
N GLU A 86 9.69 5.81 -9.26
CA GLU A 86 8.61 6.65 -8.70
C GLU A 86 8.75 6.88 -7.19
N ILE A 87 9.20 5.88 -6.41
CA ILE A 87 9.51 6.06 -4.97
C ILE A 87 10.57 7.15 -4.78
N LEU A 88 11.65 7.08 -5.57
CA LEU A 88 12.77 8.01 -5.46
C LEU A 88 12.40 9.41 -5.94
N GLU A 89 11.63 9.50 -7.02
CA GLU A 89 11.10 10.75 -7.55
C GLU A 89 10.13 11.42 -6.57
N PHE A 90 9.17 10.67 -6.03
CA PHE A 90 8.19 11.21 -5.09
C PHE A 90 8.87 11.69 -3.81
N ARG A 91 9.83 10.93 -3.27
CA ARG A 91 10.60 11.35 -2.09
C ARG A 91 11.38 12.63 -2.34
N ALA A 92 11.79 12.90 -3.58
CA ALA A 92 12.56 14.09 -3.94
C ALA A 92 11.69 15.34 -4.19
N ILE A 93 10.37 15.24 -4.14
CA ILE A 93 9.46 16.38 -4.34
C ILE A 93 9.66 17.41 -3.21
N PRO A 94 10.03 18.66 -3.53
CA PRO A 94 10.17 19.71 -2.52
C PRO A 94 8.85 19.99 -1.79
N GLY A 95 8.91 20.12 -0.46
CA GLY A 95 7.77 20.51 0.39
C GLY A 95 7.06 19.35 1.10
N TYR A 96 7.41 18.09 0.82
CA TYR A 96 6.95 16.95 1.63
C TYR A 96 7.89 16.59 2.78
N ASP A 97 9.12 17.13 2.83
CA ASP A 97 10.09 17.01 3.93
C ASP A 97 10.08 15.65 4.68
N PHE A 98 10.04 14.54 3.92
CA PHE A 98 10.04 13.19 4.48
C PHE A 98 11.24 12.98 5.42
N PRO A 99 11.04 12.39 6.61
CA PRO A 99 12.15 12.03 7.48
C PRO A 99 13.17 11.11 6.78
N ASP A 100 14.38 11.06 7.32
CA ASP A 100 15.37 10.09 6.87
C ASP A 100 14.81 8.66 6.99
N ASN A 101 15.11 7.84 5.99
CA ASN A 101 14.62 6.47 5.83
C ASN A 101 13.10 6.29 5.67
N TRP A 102 12.35 7.36 5.41
CA TRP A 102 10.93 7.29 5.07
C TRP A 102 10.77 7.35 3.54
N PHE A 103 10.13 6.33 2.98
CA PHE A 103 9.95 6.18 1.53
C PHE A 103 8.47 5.97 1.20
N PRO A 104 7.84 6.90 0.46
CA PRO A 104 6.50 6.68 -0.04
C PRO A 104 6.54 5.58 -1.10
N ILE A 105 5.74 4.54 -0.91
CA ILE A 105 5.68 3.35 -1.78
C ILE A 105 4.38 3.24 -2.56
N ALA A 106 3.41 4.08 -2.25
CA ALA A 106 2.15 4.16 -2.96
C ALA A 106 1.43 5.48 -2.69
N TYR A 107 0.54 5.87 -3.60
CA TYR A 107 -0.28 7.07 -3.51
C TYR A 107 -1.68 6.86 -4.08
N GLY A 108 -2.71 7.43 -3.45
CA GLY A 108 -4.07 7.42 -3.97
C GLY A 108 -5.10 7.91 -2.93
N TYR A 109 -6.39 7.77 -3.22
CA TYR A 109 -7.52 8.15 -2.34
C TYR A 109 -7.33 9.49 -1.60
N ASP A 110 -7.55 10.60 -2.31
CA ASP A 110 -7.51 11.94 -1.71
C ASP A 110 -6.21 12.21 -0.94
N SER A 111 -5.08 11.94 -1.61
CA SER A 111 -3.75 12.27 -1.13
C SER A 111 -3.18 11.41 0.00
N CYS A 112 -3.59 10.15 0.10
CA CYS A 112 -2.98 9.17 0.99
C CYS A 112 -1.68 8.62 0.39
N CYS A 113 -0.56 8.78 1.09
CA CYS A 113 0.71 8.10 0.83
C CYS A 113 0.87 6.91 1.78
N LEU A 114 1.15 5.72 1.25
CA LEU A 114 1.66 4.61 2.06
C LEU A 114 3.18 4.69 2.14
N ILE A 115 3.75 4.59 3.34
CA ILE A 115 5.16 4.87 3.59
C ILE A 115 5.80 3.67 4.30
N ILE A 116 6.96 3.24 3.79
CA ILE A 116 7.88 2.34 4.51
C ILE A 116 8.88 3.17 5.30
N THR A 117 9.16 2.74 6.53
CA THR A 117 10.10 3.41 7.43
C THR A 117 11.01 2.39 8.14
N ASP A 118 12.10 2.87 8.73
CA ASP A 118 12.93 2.10 9.68
C ASP A 118 12.39 2.17 11.13
N LYS A 119 11.38 3.01 11.39
CA LYS A 119 10.70 3.11 12.69
C LYS A 119 9.69 1.98 12.82
N THR A 120 10.14 0.87 13.40
CA THR A 120 9.29 -0.31 13.61
C THR A 120 8.70 -0.35 15.02
N VAL A 121 7.43 -0.75 15.14
CA VAL A 121 6.78 -1.04 16.42
C VAL A 121 6.25 -2.48 16.36
N GLY A 122 6.77 -3.36 17.22
CA GLY A 122 6.52 -4.79 17.07
C GLY A 122 7.03 -5.29 15.71
N ASN A 123 6.14 -5.84 14.89
CA ASN A 123 6.46 -6.29 13.52
C ASN A 123 6.04 -5.30 12.42
N GLY A 124 5.31 -4.22 12.75
CA GLY A 124 4.78 -3.29 11.76
C GLY A 124 5.74 -2.13 11.51
N TYR A 125 5.87 -1.73 10.25
CA TYR A 125 6.77 -0.67 9.80
C TYR A 125 6.12 0.35 8.86
N LEU A 126 4.82 0.15 8.55
CA LEU A 126 4.08 1.01 7.65
C LEU A 126 3.43 2.20 8.36
N TYR A 127 3.45 3.32 7.65
CA TYR A 127 2.78 4.56 8.00
C TYR A 127 1.89 5.00 6.83
N VAL A 128 0.80 5.72 7.13
CA VAL A 128 -0.03 6.38 6.12
C VAL A 128 -0.09 7.86 6.42
N MET A 129 0.24 8.68 5.42
CA MET A 129 0.21 10.14 5.50
C MET A 129 -0.83 10.69 4.54
N GLU A 130 -1.68 11.61 4.99
CA GLU A 130 -2.51 12.43 4.11
C GLU A 130 -1.80 13.77 3.81
N THR A 131 -2.08 14.41 2.67
CA THR A 131 -1.50 15.74 2.39
C THR A 131 -1.90 16.74 3.48
N GLY A 132 -0.91 17.48 4.00
CA GLY A 132 -1.10 18.51 5.03
C GLY A 132 -0.90 18.03 6.48
N VAL A 133 -0.54 16.76 6.66
CA VAL A 133 -0.19 16.13 7.95
C VAL A 133 1.26 16.45 8.34
N ASN A 134 1.54 16.60 9.65
CA ASN A 134 2.88 16.85 10.17
C ASN A 134 3.51 15.57 10.72
N PHE A 135 4.67 15.18 10.20
CA PHE A 135 5.40 13.97 10.59
C PHE A 135 5.76 13.88 12.09
N GLU A 136 5.84 15.01 12.78
CA GLU A 136 6.20 15.07 14.20
C GLU A 136 4.98 15.02 15.14
N GLU A 137 3.81 15.42 14.68
CA GLU A 137 2.64 15.67 15.53
C GLU A 137 1.54 14.62 15.36
N ASP A 138 1.46 13.97 14.20
CA ASP A 138 0.37 13.07 13.85
C ASP A 138 0.77 11.58 13.95
N ASP A 139 -0.07 10.78 14.62
CA ASP A 139 0.08 9.33 14.65
C ASP A 139 -0.40 8.72 13.32
N MET A 140 0.55 8.59 12.40
CA MET A 140 0.38 8.00 11.08
C MET A 140 0.63 6.48 11.04
N TYR A 141 0.95 5.88 12.19
CA TYR A 141 1.37 4.48 12.24
C TYR A 141 0.16 3.56 12.06
N ILE A 142 0.23 2.63 11.11
CA ILE A 142 -0.88 1.69 10.84
C ILE A 142 -0.63 0.27 11.37
N GLY A 143 0.48 0.01 12.04
CA GLY A 143 0.63 -1.26 12.77
C GLY A 143 0.96 -2.49 11.95
N MET A 144 1.34 -2.35 10.68
CA MET A 144 1.35 -3.47 9.71
C MET A 144 2.64 -3.58 8.90
N THR A 145 2.87 -4.78 8.38
CA THR A 145 3.80 -5.06 7.27
C THR A 145 3.08 -4.82 5.94
N PHE A 146 3.82 -4.78 4.83
CA PHE A 146 3.25 -4.65 3.49
C PHE A 146 2.32 -5.81 3.13
N GLU A 147 2.71 -7.05 3.42
CA GLU A 147 1.85 -8.21 3.16
C GLU A 147 0.54 -8.18 3.97
N ASP A 148 0.59 -7.67 5.20
CA ASP A 148 -0.58 -7.51 6.07
C ASP A 148 -1.51 -6.42 5.58
N TRP A 149 -0.94 -5.30 5.13
CA TRP A 149 -1.69 -4.20 4.54
C TRP A 149 -2.36 -4.63 3.23
N LEU A 150 -1.61 -5.25 2.31
CA LEU A 150 -2.13 -5.65 0.99
C LEU A 150 -3.28 -6.66 1.12
N GLU A 151 -3.15 -7.67 1.98
CA GLU A 151 -4.22 -8.63 2.26
C GLU A 151 -5.48 -7.92 2.78
N LYS A 152 -5.34 -7.07 3.81
CA LYS A 152 -6.47 -6.37 4.41
C LYS A 152 -7.10 -5.38 3.45
N PHE A 153 -6.30 -4.72 2.63
CA PHE A 153 -6.78 -3.81 1.61
C PHE A 153 -7.64 -4.53 0.55
N ILE A 154 -7.23 -5.75 0.17
CA ILE A 154 -8.00 -6.61 -0.73
C ILE A 154 -9.29 -7.13 -0.08
N VAL A 155 -9.24 -7.51 1.20
CA VAL A 155 -10.41 -7.93 1.98
C VAL A 155 -11.39 -6.78 2.15
N ALA A 156 -10.88 -5.57 2.38
CA ALA A 156 -11.64 -4.33 2.49
C ALA A 156 -12.09 -3.77 1.14
N GLN A 157 -11.86 -4.49 0.03
CA GLN A 157 -12.32 -4.12 -1.30
C GLN A 157 -11.84 -2.75 -1.78
N GLY A 158 -10.62 -2.36 -1.36
CA GLY A 158 -10.01 -1.07 -1.72
C GLY A 158 -10.39 0.09 -0.80
N SER A 159 -11.18 -0.15 0.26
CA SER A 159 -11.48 0.89 1.24
C SER A 159 -10.29 1.15 2.19
N LYS A 160 -10.16 2.40 2.65
CA LYS A 160 -9.17 2.87 3.65
C LYS A 160 -9.42 2.25 5.04
N PHE A 161 -9.26 0.93 5.17
CA PHE A 161 -9.67 0.17 6.36
C PHE A 161 -8.96 0.61 7.65
N TRP A 162 -7.80 1.23 7.53
CA TRP A 162 -7.06 1.80 8.66
C TRP A 162 -7.80 2.98 9.33
N GLU A 163 -8.79 3.59 8.66
CA GLU A 163 -9.64 4.65 9.21
C GLU A 163 -10.88 4.13 9.94
N TRP A 164 -11.18 2.83 9.85
CA TRP A 164 -12.41 2.25 10.43
C TRP A 164 -12.42 2.24 11.96
N GLY A 165 -11.36 2.72 12.61
CA GLY A 165 -11.41 3.02 14.03
C GLY A 165 -11.53 1.80 14.95
N PHE A 166 -11.19 0.60 14.47
CA PHE A 166 -10.94 -0.56 15.34
C PHE A 166 -9.64 -0.34 16.13
N ARG A 167 -9.60 0.69 16.97
CA ARG A 167 -8.62 0.78 18.05
C ARG A 167 -8.92 -0.40 18.97
N ILE A 168 -8.11 -1.46 18.88
CA ILE A 168 -8.00 -2.40 19.99
C ILE A 168 -7.50 -1.54 21.16
N PRO A 169 -8.31 -1.30 22.20
CA PRO A 169 -7.81 -0.54 23.34
C PRO A 169 -6.55 -1.24 23.85
N PRO A 170 -5.48 -0.50 24.18
CA PRO A 170 -4.32 -1.13 24.82
C PRO A 170 -4.86 -1.92 26.00
N MET A 171 -4.62 -3.23 26.03
CA MET A 171 -5.03 -4.04 27.16
C MET A 171 -4.39 -3.40 28.39
N LEU A 172 -5.23 -2.79 29.23
CA LEU A 172 -4.82 -2.32 30.54
C LEU A 172 -4.29 -3.55 31.26
N SER A 173 -2.96 -3.63 31.38
CA SER A 173 -2.32 -4.54 32.32
C SER A 173 -2.73 -4.10 33.71
N PHE A 174 -3.61 -4.88 34.35
CA PHE A 174 -3.85 -4.82 35.79
C PHE A 174 -2.69 -5.49 36.54
#